data_AF-A0AAP4R5M6-F1
#
_entry.id   AF-A0AAP4R5M6-F1
#
_cell.length_a   1.000
_cell.length_b   1.000
_cell.length_c   1.000
_cell.angle_alpha   90.00
_cell.angle_beta   90.00
_cell.angle_gamma   90.00
#
_symmetry.space_group_name_H-M   'P 1'
#
loop_
_entity.id
_entity.type
_entity.pdbx_description
1 polymer ?
#
loop_
_entity_poly.entity_id
_entity_poly.type
_entity_poly.pdbx_seq_one_letter_code
_entity_poly.pdbx_strand_id
1 'polypeptide(L)'
;MSDVTTATSSASNDEIAAYVGKKAAWFEKKWEIAASRKNRQSWNWAACFLGPVWMAYRCMYWQAAAVLGATLAITLVELLFFPKYFESSALDPITIGIAVTLGWCGNSLYRTHVVRQIDKLRPSATSRESLLALLEAQGGTNWLAAAGFAIATPLLGFLIYIVAGTY
;
A
#
# COMPACT_ATOMS: atom_id res chain seq x y z
N MET A 1 -11.40 -41.39 -13.89
CA MET A 1 -10.03 -40.92 -14.15
C MET A 1 -10.13 -39.42 -14.32
N SER A 2 -10.32 -38.67 -13.23
CA SER A 2 -9.29 -38.29 -12.25
C SER A 2 -8.22 -37.44 -12.91
N ASP A 3 -8.39 -36.12 -12.84
CA ASP A 3 -7.27 -35.19 -12.67
C ASP A 3 -7.76 -33.99 -11.84
N VAL A 4 -7.79 -34.24 -10.54
CA VAL A 4 -7.50 -33.23 -9.53
C VAL A 4 -6.12 -32.68 -9.85
N THR A 5 -5.98 -31.42 -10.26
CA THR A 5 -4.88 -30.48 -9.92
C THR A 5 -5.09 -29.14 -10.61
N THR A 6 -5.77 -28.20 -9.94
CA THR A 6 -5.40 -26.76 -9.99
C THR A 6 -5.85 -26.10 -8.68
N ALA A 7 -5.38 -26.64 -7.56
CA ALA A 7 -5.43 -25.95 -6.27
C ALA A 7 -4.26 -24.95 -6.21
N THR A 8 -4.34 -23.88 -7.02
CA THR A 8 -3.61 -22.64 -6.73
C THR A 8 -4.62 -21.78 -5.98
N SER A 9 -4.46 -21.58 -4.68
CA SER A 9 -5.43 -20.90 -3.82
C SER A 9 -5.64 -19.44 -4.23
N SER A 10 -6.46 -19.18 -5.24
CA SER A 10 -7.01 -17.86 -5.45
C SER A 10 -8.00 -17.61 -4.32
N ALA A 11 -7.71 -16.62 -3.47
CA ALA A 11 -8.62 -16.17 -2.43
C ALA A 11 -10.04 -16.04 -2.96
N SER A 12 -11.02 -16.58 -2.24
CA SER A 12 -12.42 -16.50 -2.65
C SER A 12 -12.95 -15.07 -2.47
N ASN A 13 -13.99 -14.70 -3.22
CA ASN A 13 -14.60 -13.36 -3.12
C ASN A 13 -15.07 -13.08 -1.68
N ASP A 14 -15.58 -14.08 -0.96
CA ASP A 14 -15.97 -13.93 0.44
C ASP A 14 -14.77 -13.66 1.37
N GLU A 15 -13.60 -14.29 1.13
CA GLU A 15 -12.37 -14.01 1.89
C GLU A 15 -11.84 -12.60 1.60
N ILE A 16 -11.89 -12.20 0.32
CA ILE A 16 -11.53 -10.85 -0.09
C ILE A 16 -12.50 -9.85 0.54
N ALA A 17 -13.80 -10.12 0.54
CA ALA A 17 -14.81 -9.26 1.13
C ALA A 17 -14.63 -9.08 2.63
N ALA A 18 -14.38 -10.17 3.36
CA ALA A 18 -14.06 -10.13 4.78
C ALA A 18 -12.83 -9.25 5.08
N TYR A 19 -11.75 -9.41 4.30
CA TYR A 19 -10.54 -8.62 4.55
C TYR A 19 -10.63 -7.18 4.04
N VAL A 20 -11.23 -6.92 2.88
CA VAL A 20 -11.26 -5.60 2.22
C VAL A 20 -12.36 -4.71 2.81
N GLY A 21 -13.43 -5.32 3.32
CA GLY A 21 -14.60 -4.67 3.90
C GLY A 21 -15.48 -3.99 2.85
N LYS A 22 -16.10 -2.86 3.23
CA LYS A 22 -17.16 -2.17 2.48
C LYS A 22 -16.89 -1.90 0.98
N LYS A 23 -15.62 -1.80 0.57
CA LYS A 23 -15.23 -1.53 -0.83
C LYS A 23 -14.78 -2.77 -1.61
N ALA A 24 -15.01 -3.99 -1.10
CA ALA A 24 -14.60 -5.24 -1.72
C ALA A 24 -14.99 -5.35 -3.20
N ALA A 25 -16.29 -5.26 -3.50
CA ALA A 25 -16.79 -5.35 -4.87
C ALA A 25 -16.16 -4.33 -5.83
N TRP A 26 -15.83 -3.12 -5.33
CA TRP A 26 -15.15 -2.11 -6.13
C TRP A 26 -13.70 -2.51 -6.45
N PHE A 27 -12.97 -3.05 -5.47
CA PHE A 27 -11.59 -3.52 -5.67
C PHE A 27 -11.54 -4.77 -6.54
N GLU A 28 -12.43 -5.73 -6.32
CA GLU A 28 -12.55 -6.97 -7.10
C GLU A 28 -12.75 -6.66 -8.57
N LYS A 29 -13.79 -5.89 -8.91
CA LYS A 29 -14.04 -5.45 -10.30
C LYS A 29 -12.82 -4.77 -10.90
N LYS A 30 -12.14 -3.92 -10.13
CA LYS A 30 -10.96 -3.20 -10.62
C LYS A 30 -9.76 -4.13 -10.87
N TRP A 31 -9.58 -5.14 -10.03
CA TRP A 31 -8.54 -6.16 -10.17
C TRP A 31 -8.83 -7.13 -11.31
N GLU A 32 -10.08 -7.50 -11.53
CA GLU A 32 -10.51 -8.31 -12.68
C GLU A 32 -10.22 -7.58 -14.00
N ILE A 33 -10.63 -6.31 -14.10
CA ILE A 33 -10.35 -5.48 -15.27
C ILE A 33 -8.83 -5.29 -15.42
N ALA A 34 -8.06 -5.19 -14.34
CA ALA A 34 -6.61 -5.15 -14.44
C ALA A 34 -6.04 -6.47 -14.96
N ALA A 35 -6.53 -7.62 -14.45
CA ALA A 35 -6.07 -8.95 -14.82
C ALA A 35 -6.30 -9.29 -16.30
N SER A 36 -7.34 -8.73 -16.93
CA SER A 36 -7.59 -8.87 -18.37
C SER A 36 -6.63 -8.04 -19.25
N ARG A 37 -5.86 -7.12 -18.67
CA ARG A 37 -4.87 -6.30 -19.38
C ARG A 37 -3.46 -6.89 -19.27
N LYS A 38 -2.63 -6.59 -20.28
CA LYS A 38 -1.22 -7.02 -20.33
C LYS A 38 -0.39 -6.57 -19.11
N ASN A 39 -0.57 -5.32 -18.64
CA ASN A 39 0.25 -4.79 -17.54
C ASN A 39 -0.27 -5.13 -16.13
N ARG A 40 -1.48 -5.71 -16.00
CA ARG A 40 -2.12 -6.08 -14.72
C ARG A 40 -2.20 -4.96 -13.66
N GLN A 41 -2.05 -3.71 -14.07
CA GLN A 41 -2.08 -2.53 -13.19
C GLN A 41 -3.40 -1.77 -13.34
N SER A 42 -3.73 -0.99 -12.31
CA SER A 42 -4.84 -0.04 -12.36
C SER A 42 -4.53 1.19 -11.52
N TRP A 43 -4.78 2.36 -12.10
CA TRP A 43 -4.49 3.64 -11.46
C TRP A 43 -5.23 3.81 -10.12
N ASN A 44 -4.53 4.32 -9.12
CA ASN A 44 -5.02 4.59 -7.78
C ASN A 44 -4.76 6.04 -7.39
N TRP A 45 -5.78 6.89 -7.48
CA TRP A 45 -5.71 8.28 -7.07
C TRP A 45 -5.33 8.46 -5.60
N ALA A 46 -5.85 7.62 -4.71
CA ALA A 46 -5.56 7.75 -3.29
C ALA A 46 -4.10 7.39 -2.97
N ALA A 47 -3.55 6.35 -3.60
CA ALA A 47 -2.13 6.01 -3.46
C ALA A 47 -1.22 7.10 -4.08
N CYS A 48 -1.64 7.72 -5.18
CA CYS A 48 -0.87 8.79 -5.83
C CYS A 48 -0.72 10.02 -4.94
N PHE A 49 -1.82 10.49 -4.33
CA PHE A 49 -1.80 11.74 -3.56
C PHE A 49 -1.51 11.57 -2.07
N LEU A 50 -1.85 10.41 -1.49
CA LEU A 50 -1.69 10.16 -0.05
C LEU A 50 -0.53 9.20 0.24
N GLY A 51 0.02 8.51 -0.76
CA GLY A 51 1.21 7.67 -0.62
C GLY A 51 1.14 6.69 0.57
N PRO A 52 2.14 6.72 1.48
CA PRO A 52 2.16 5.89 2.69
C PRO A 52 0.90 5.99 3.56
N VAL A 53 0.24 7.15 3.60
CA VAL A 53 -0.98 7.37 4.40
C VAL A 53 -2.12 6.48 3.91
N TRP A 54 -2.33 6.41 2.59
CA TRP A 54 -3.34 5.51 2.02
C TRP A 54 -2.97 4.05 2.27
N MET A 55 -1.68 3.71 2.21
CA MET A 55 -1.23 2.35 2.47
C MET A 55 -1.49 1.92 3.92
N ALA A 56 -1.16 2.79 4.88
CA ALA A 56 -1.42 2.57 6.30
C ALA A 56 -2.92 2.49 6.60
N TYR A 57 -3.73 3.35 5.97
CA TYR A 57 -5.19 3.29 6.04
C TYR A 57 -5.74 1.91 5.62
N ARG A 58 -5.10 1.24 4.65
CA ARG A 58 -5.47 -0.10 4.15
C ARG A 58 -4.74 -1.25 4.85
N CYS A 59 -4.23 -1.01 6.06
CA CYS A 59 -3.53 -1.98 6.90
C CYS A 59 -2.21 -2.51 6.32
N MET A 60 -1.66 -1.87 5.27
CA MET A 60 -0.37 -2.22 4.67
C MET A 60 0.81 -1.58 5.44
N TYR A 61 0.88 -1.78 6.76
CA TYR A 61 1.78 -1.02 7.63
C TYR A 61 3.26 -1.18 7.27
N TRP A 62 3.71 -2.40 6.98
CA TRP A 62 5.09 -2.65 6.58
C TRP A 62 5.42 -1.96 5.26
N GLN A 63 4.54 -2.08 4.26
CA GLN A 63 4.78 -1.45 2.95
C GLN A 63 4.67 0.08 3.04
N ALA A 64 3.79 0.62 3.89
CA ALA A 64 3.71 2.05 4.18
C ALA A 64 5.02 2.56 4.81
N ALA A 65 5.54 1.86 5.82
CA ALA A 65 6.81 2.19 6.46
C ALA A 65 8.00 2.09 5.50
N ALA A 66 8.02 1.05 4.65
CA ALA A 66 9.08 0.88 3.65
C ALA A 66 9.08 2.01 2.60
N VAL A 67 7.90 2.39 2.09
CA VAL A 67 7.78 3.52 1.15
C VAL A 67 8.18 4.83 1.82
N LEU A 68 7.70 5.09 3.05
CA LEU A 68 8.09 6.28 3.80
C LEU A 68 9.60 6.33 4.02
N GLY A 69 10.21 5.23 4.49
CA GLY A 69 11.65 5.15 4.70
C GLY A 69 12.46 5.37 3.42
N ALA A 70 12.02 4.79 2.30
CA ALA A 70 12.65 5.02 1.00
C ALA A 70 12.55 6.48 0.56
N THR A 71 11.37 7.11 0.70
CA THR A 71 11.21 8.55 0.40
C THR A 71 12.12 9.40 1.27
N LEU A 72 12.16 9.16 2.59
CA LEU A 72 13.02 9.93 3.51
C LEU A 72 14.52 9.74 3.21
N ALA A 73 14.94 8.53 2.84
CA ALA A 73 16.31 8.26 2.44
C ALA A 73 16.70 9.00 1.15
N ILE A 74 15.79 9.03 0.16
CA ILE A 74 15.98 9.80 -1.08
C ILE A 74 16.10 11.28 -0.77
N THR A 75 15.18 11.83 0.02
CA THR A 75 15.21 13.24 0.47
C THR A 75 16.51 13.58 1.19
N LEU A 76 17.01 12.70 2.06
CA LEU A 76 18.29 12.91 2.75
C LEU A 76 19.46 12.96 1.75
N VAL A 77 19.50 12.06 0.78
CA VAL A 77 20.54 12.05 -0.27
C VAL A 77 20.46 13.33 -1.11
N GLU A 78 19.28 13.75 -1.51
CA GLU A 78 19.09 15.01 -2.24
C GLU A 78 19.60 16.20 -1.45
N LEU A 79 19.32 16.25 -0.14
CA LEU A 79 19.73 17.38 0.70
C LEU A 79 21.24 17.43 0.89
N LEU A 80 21.90 16.29 1.05
CA LEU A 80 23.35 16.21 1.27
C LEU A 80 24.18 16.49 0.01
N PHE A 81 23.72 16.02 -1.16
CA PHE A 81 24.51 16.09 -2.40
C PHE A 81 24.00 17.14 -3.38
N PHE A 82 22.74 17.57 -3.24
CA PHE A 82 22.04 18.43 -4.19
C PHE A 82 21.22 19.54 -3.49
N PRO A 83 21.78 20.28 -2.50
CA PRO A 83 21.02 21.20 -1.65
C PRO A 83 20.31 22.32 -2.42
N LYS A 84 20.88 22.76 -3.56
CA LYS A 84 20.29 23.80 -4.42
C LYS A 84 18.95 23.40 -5.05
N TYR A 85 18.61 22.11 -5.09
CA TYR A 85 17.29 21.66 -5.54
C TYR A 85 16.19 21.98 -4.53
N PHE A 86 16.51 22.04 -3.22
CA PHE A 86 15.54 22.41 -2.17
C PHE A 86 15.23 23.90 -2.12
N GLU A 87 16.13 24.76 -2.63
CA GLU A 87 15.89 26.20 -2.73
C GLU A 87 14.95 26.57 -3.90
N SER A 88 14.70 25.62 -4.82
CA SER A 88 13.78 25.83 -5.93
C SER A 88 12.33 25.73 -5.45
N SER A 89 11.48 26.65 -5.89
CA SER A 89 10.03 26.59 -5.66
C SER A 89 9.30 25.60 -6.59
N ALA A 90 10.02 24.90 -7.46
CA ALA A 90 9.47 23.87 -8.33
C ALA A 90 9.15 22.59 -7.53
N LEU A 91 8.10 21.88 -7.95
CA LEU A 91 7.82 20.55 -7.42
C LEU A 91 8.95 19.60 -7.80
N ASP A 92 9.50 18.89 -6.80
CA ASP A 92 10.56 17.92 -7.00
C ASP A 92 10.10 16.79 -7.95
N PRO A 93 10.76 16.59 -9.11
CA PRO A 93 10.40 15.56 -10.07
C PRO A 93 10.51 14.14 -9.49
N ILE A 94 11.38 13.92 -8.50
CA ILE A 94 11.55 12.60 -7.88
C ILE A 94 10.33 12.27 -7.02
N THR A 95 9.87 13.22 -6.21
CA THR A 95 8.60 13.12 -5.46
C THR A 95 7.41 12.86 -6.39
N ILE A 96 7.33 13.56 -7.53
CA ILE A 96 6.29 13.29 -8.55
C ILE A 96 6.41 11.87 -9.10
N GLY A 97 7.63 11.42 -9.43
CA GLY A 97 7.88 10.08 -9.93
C GLY A 97 7.45 8.98 -8.95
N ILE A 98 7.75 9.17 -7.66
CA ILE A 98 7.31 8.28 -6.57
C ILE A 98 5.78 8.26 -6.49
N ALA A 99 5.15 9.43 -6.45
CA ALA A 99 3.69 9.57 -6.38
C ALA A 99 2.99 8.87 -7.55
N VAL A 100 3.45 9.11 -8.79
CA VAL A 100 2.90 8.46 -9.99
C VAL A 100 3.12 6.96 -9.96
N THR A 101 4.29 6.49 -9.51
CA THR A 101 4.58 5.05 -9.38
C THR A 101 3.62 4.39 -8.38
N LEU A 102 3.42 5.00 -7.21
CA LEU A 102 2.44 4.51 -6.21
C LEU A 102 1.01 4.56 -6.75
N GLY A 103 0.66 5.59 -7.51
CA GLY A 103 -0.61 5.67 -8.23
C GLY A 103 -0.79 4.52 -9.21
N TRP A 104 0.27 4.17 -9.94
CA TRP A 104 0.24 3.13 -10.96
C TRP A 104 0.13 1.71 -10.35
N CYS A 105 0.92 1.43 -9.31
CA CYS A 105 1.03 0.08 -8.74
C CYS A 105 0.22 -0.15 -7.45
N GLY A 106 -0.31 0.90 -6.81
CA GLY A 106 -0.88 0.84 -5.47
C GLY A 106 -2.05 -0.17 -5.33
N ASN A 107 -2.91 -0.30 -6.34
CA ASN A 107 -3.98 -1.30 -6.32
C ASN A 107 -3.45 -2.74 -6.43
N SER A 108 -2.39 -2.96 -7.20
CA SER A 108 -1.78 -4.29 -7.37
C SER A 108 -1.00 -4.71 -6.11
N LEU A 109 -0.29 -3.75 -5.50
CA LEU A 109 0.35 -3.95 -4.19
C LEU A 109 -0.69 -4.31 -3.13
N TYR A 110 -1.82 -3.60 -3.10
CA TYR A 110 -2.90 -3.91 -2.17
C TYR A 110 -3.51 -5.28 -2.43
N ARG A 111 -3.81 -5.64 -3.68
CA ARG A 111 -4.29 -7.00 -4.03
C ARG A 111 -3.34 -8.08 -3.51
N THR A 112 -2.05 -7.93 -3.79
CA THR A 112 -1.03 -8.88 -3.38
C THR A 112 -0.94 -8.99 -1.86
N HIS A 113 -1.06 -7.86 -1.16
CA HIS A 113 -1.12 -7.85 0.30
C HIS A 113 -2.34 -8.61 0.84
N VAL A 114 -3.53 -8.33 0.31
CA VAL A 114 -4.79 -9.00 0.72
C VAL A 114 -4.66 -10.51 0.57
N VAL A 115 -4.25 -10.99 -0.60
CA VAL A 115 -4.07 -12.43 -0.87
C VAL A 115 -3.06 -13.04 0.09
N ARG A 116 -1.92 -12.37 0.32
CA ARG A 116 -0.91 -12.85 1.28
C ARG A 116 -1.43 -12.93 2.71
N GLN A 117 -2.26 -11.99 3.15
CA GLN A 117 -2.86 -12.06 4.49
C GLN A 117 -3.86 -13.20 4.61
N ILE A 118 -4.66 -13.43 3.57
CA ILE A 118 -5.58 -14.57 3.51
C ILE A 118 -4.82 -15.89 3.61
N ASP A 119 -3.79 -16.07 2.78
CA ASP A 119 -2.97 -17.28 2.78
C ASP A 119 -2.21 -17.46 4.10
N LYS A 120 -1.81 -16.37 4.77
CA LYS A 120 -1.15 -16.39 6.07
C LYS A 120 -2.09 -16.82 7.20
N LEU A 121 -3.37 -16.41 7.16
CA LEU A 121 -4.33 -16.69 8.21
C LEU A 121 -5.06 -18.03 8.03
N ARG A 122 -5.13 -18.54 6.79
CA ARG A 122 -5.81 -19.80 6.46
C ARG A 122 -5.37 -20.99 7.33
N PRO A 123 -4.06 -21.22 7.60
CA PRO A 123 -3.63 -22.34 8.43
C PRO A 123 -4.00 -22.21 9.91
N SER A 124 -4.28 -20.99 10.38
CA SER A 124 -4.60 -20.69 11.79
C SER A 124 -6.09 -20.82 12.12
N ALA A 125 -6.94 -21.04 11.11
CA ALA A 125 -8.38 -21.09 11.27
C ALA A 125 -8.90 -22.53 11.45
N THR A 126 -9.71 -22.75 12.47
CA THR A 126 -10.34 -24.06 12.76
C THR A 126 -11.53 -24.35 11.84
N SER A 127 -12.18 -23.29 11.33
CA SER A 127 -13.34 -23.38 10.45
C SER A 127 -13.38 -22.20 9.46
N ARG A 128 -14.23 -22.31 8.43
CA ARG A 128 -14.45 -21.24 7.45
C ARG A 128 -14.92 -19.94 8.10
N GLU A 129 -15.85 -20.01 9.03
CA GLU A 129 -16.38 -18.87 9.77
C GLU A 129 -15.29 -18.22 10.63
N SER A 130 -14.46 -19.03 11.30
CA SER A 130 -13.34 -18.50 12.09
C SER A 130 -12.32 -17.78 11.21
N LEU A 131 -12.08 -18.26 9.98
CA LEU A 131 -11.20 -17.57 9.02
C LEU A 131 -11.78 -16.21 8.62
N LEU A 132 -13.07 -16.15 8.30
CA LEU A 132 -13.74 -14.89 7.93
C LEU A 132 -13.66 -13.88 9.08
N ALA A 133 -13.94 -14.31 10.31
CA ALA A 133 -13.83 -13.45 11.49
C ALA A 133 -12.39 -12.93 11.71
N LEU A 134 -11.37 -13.77 11.53
CA LEU A 134 -9.97 -13.34 11.60
C LEU A 134 -9.61 -12.32 10.50
N LEU A 135 -10.12 -12.52 9.28
CA LEU A 135 -9.90 -11.60 8.16
C LEU A 135 -10.56 -10.25 8.39
N GLU A 136 -11.79 -10.23 8.89
CA GLU A 136 -12.50 -9.01 9.26
C GLU A 136 -11.79 -8.25 10.39
N ALA A 137 -11.25 -8.98 11.38
CA ALA A 137 -10.54 -8.39 12.50
C ALA A 137 -9.18 -7.76 12.11
N GLN A 138 -8.46 -8.34 11.14
CA GLN A 138 -7.16 -7.82 10.68
C GLN A 138 -7.25 -6.86 9.50
N GLY A 139 -8.32 -6.95 8.72
CA GLY A 139 -8.52 -6.20 7.49
C GLY A 139 -9.21 -4.85 7.71
N GLY A 140 -9.98 -4.44 6.72
CA GLY A 140 -10.75 -3.21 6.70
C GLY A 140 -9.90 -1.96 6.54
N THR A 141 -10.14 -0.99 7.41
CA THR A 141 -9.52 0.33 7.34
C THR A 141 -9.11 0.83 8.71
N ASN A 142 -7.90 1.38 8.83
CA ASN A 142 -7.37 1.91 10.09
C ASN A 142 -7.11 3.42 10.00
N TRP A 143 -8.06 4.21 10.53
CA TRP A 143 -7.95 5.68 10.56
C TRP A 143 -6.86 6.19 11.50
N LEU A 144 -6.59 5.50 12.60
CA LEU A 144 -5.53 5.88 13.54
C LEU A 144 -4.15 5.72 12.88
N ALA A 145 -3.92 4.61 12.19
CA ALA A 145 -2.70 4.40 11.42
C ALA A 145 -2.56 5.45 10.30
N ALA A 146 -3.64 5.77 9.60
CA ALA A 146 -3.64 6.82 8.59
C ALA A 146 -3.24 8.18 9.18
N ALA A 147 -3.86 8.59 10.29
CA ALA A 147 -3.52 9.83 10.98
C ALA A 147 -2.06 9.85 11.46
N GLY A 148 -1.59 8.74 12.03
CA GLY A 148 -0.20 8.59 12.46
C GLY A 148 0.79 8.79 11.31
N PHE A 149 0.57 8.16 10.16
CA PHE A 149 1.41 8.36 8.98
C PHE A 149 1.27 9.75 8.37
N ALA A 150 0.07 10.34 8.40
CA ALA A 150 -0.18 11.68 7.88
C ALA A 150 0.56 12.76 8.69
N ILE A 151 0.72 12.54 10.00
CA ILE A 151 1.50 13.40 10.89
C ILE A 151 3.00 13.08 10.77
N ALA A 152 3.37 11.80 10.81
CA ALA A 152 4.78 11.38 10.80
C ALA A 152 5.52 11.79 9.52
N THR A 153 4.86 11.70 8.36
CA THR A 153 5.51 12.00 7.06
C THR A 153 6.06 13.44 6.99
N PRO A 154 5.25 14.50 7.20
CA PRO A 154 5.77 15.87 7.18
C PRO A 154 6.70 16.17 8.37
N LEU A 155 6.43 15.61 9.56
CA LEU A 155 7.30 15.84 10.73
C LEU A 155 8.71 15.29 10.52
N LEU A 156 8.82 14.06 10.01
CA LEU A 156 10.12 13.43 9.74
C LEU A 156 10.84 14.13 8.58
N GLY A 157 10.12 14.52 7.52
CA GLY A 157 10.70 15.30 6.44
C GLY A 157 11.25 16.65 6.92
N PHE A 158 10.49 17.37 7.75
CA PHE A 158 10.93 18.61 8.37
C PHE A 158 12.14 18.41 9.30
N LEU A 159 12.15 17.36 10.11
CA LEU A 159 13.28 17.03 10.97
C LEU A 159 14.56 16.77 10.17
N ILE A 160 14.46 15.99 9.08
CA ILE A 160 15.59 15.74 8.17
C ILE A 160 16.09 17.06 7.58
N TYR A 161 15.19 17.92 7.12
CA TYR A 161 15.55 19.22 6.57
C TYR A 161 16.31 20.09 7.58
N ILE A 162 15.85 20.16 8.84
CA ILE A 162 16.54 20.94 9.88
C ILE A 162 17.90 20.34 10.22
N VAL A 163 18.02 19.02 10.33
CA VAL A 163 19.28 18.37 10.74
C VAL A 163 20.32 18.39 9.63
N ALA A 164 19.92 18.16 8.39
CA ALA A 164 20.85 18.07 7.27
C ALA A 164 21.03 19.42 6.52
N GLY A 165 20.08 20.35 6.63
CA GLY A 165 20.19 21.70 6.05
C GLY A 165 21.01 22.68 6.88
N THR A 166 21.48 22.28 8.07
CA THR A 166 22.44 23.05 8.87
C THR A 166 23.91 22.82 8.49
N TYR A 167 24.17 21.91 7.55
CA TYR A 167 25.51 21.62 6.99
C TYR A 167 25.63 22.18 5.57
#